data_AF-A0A6N7V6N8-F1
#
_entry.id   AF-A0A6N7V6N8-F1
#
_cell.length_a   1.000
_cell.length_b   1.000
_cell.length_c   1.000
_cell.angle_alpha   90.00
_cell.angle_beta   90.00
_cell.angle_gamma   90.00
#
_symmetry.space_group_name_H-M   'P 1'
#
loop_
_entity.id
_entity.type
_entity.pdbx_description
1 polymer ?
#
loop_
_entity_poly.entity_id
_entity_poly.type
_entity_poly.pdbx_seq_one_letter_code
_entity_poly.pdbx_strand_id
1 'polypeptide(L)'
;MKKIVATFLFLLTTLSFALGDASADVEVYAEVLGPLEIETTPVNFGVVAKNSNRNTPQTEGTINIRGTEGANITVSFTSSDREWDATKGAVLVILAQNGEVDFGDLSKSLYYYADIFYNNTRLKSNSIIIPQNGEVNFNVSGTLDAGNVIPGKYKGKFTVKVQYD
;
A
#
# COMPACT_ATOMS: atom_id res chain seq x y z
N MET A 1 -50.39 2.95 78.66
CA MET A 1 -50.27 3.50 77.30
C MET A 1 -50.63 4.98 77.35
N LYS A 2 -49.65 5.88 77.18
CA LYS A 2 -49.86 7.35 77.13
C LYS A 2 -49.26 7.87 75.82
N LYS A 3 -50.03 8.64 75.06
CA LYS A 3 -49.64 9.30 73.81
C LYS A 3 -49.01 10.67 74.11
N ILE A 4 -47.89 11.00 73.45
CA ILE A 4 -47.34 12.34 73.21
C ILE A 4 -46.64 12.23 71.84
N VAL A 5 -47.29 12.57 70.71
CA VAL A 5 -47.30 13.86 70.01
C VAL A 5 -45.91 14.45 69.70
N ALA A 6 -45.53 14.28 68.43
CA ALA A 6 -44.80 15.19 67.52
C ALA A 6 -43.56 15.95 68.00
N THR A 7 -42.50 15.91 67.19
CA THR A 7 -42.07 17.08 66.39
C THR A 7 -41.13 16.62 65.27
N PHE A 8 -41.56 16.87 64.04
CA PHE A 8 -40.82 16.69 62.81
C PHE A 8 -39.97 17.94 62.60
N LEU A 9 -38.65 17.85 62.76
CA LEU A 9 -37.76 18.97 62.45
C LEU A 9 -37.21 18.78 61.03
N PHE A 10 -37.91 19.34 60.06
CA PHE A 10 -37.42 19.50 58.70
C PHE A 10 -36.28 20.55 58.74
N LEU A 11 -35.03 20.10 58.77
CA LEU A 11 -33.91 20.96 58.40
C LEU A 11 -33.98 21.17 56.88
N LEU A 12 -34.59 22.27 56.45
CA LEU A 12 -34.30 22.82 55.12
C LEU A 12 -32.86 23.34 55.15
N THR A 13 -31.92 22.50 54.75
CA THR A 13 -30.63 22.99 54.28
C THR A 13 -30.89 23.72 52.98
N THR A 14 -30.78 25.05 53.01
CA THR A 14 -30.73 25.85 51.81
C THR A 14 -29.49 25.42 51.02
N LEU A 15 -29.69 24.63 49.97
CA LEU A 15 -28.69 24.38 48.94
C LEU A 15 -28.42 25.73 48.26
N SER A 16 -27.42 26.46 48.76
CA SER A 16 -26.80 27.53 48.01
C SER A 16 -26.06 26.89 46.84
N PHE A 17 -26.68 26.87 45.66
CA PHE A 17 -25.97 26.58 44.43
C PHE A 17 -25.04 27.77 44.14
N ALA A 18 -23.78 27.65 44.53
CA ALA A 18 -22.74 28.41 43.86
C ALA A 18 -22.66 27.84 42.43
N LEU A 19 -23.10 28.62 41.44
CA LEU A 19 -22.75 28.41 40.04
C LEU A 19 -21.23 28.63 39.94
N GLY A 20 -20.46 27.61 40.29
CA GLY A 20 -19.00 27.65 40.25
C GLY A 20 -18.52 27.48 38.82
N ASP A 21 -17.46 28.20 38.47
CA ASP A 21 -16.72 27.97 37.22
C ASP A 21 -16.10 26.56 37.28
N ALA A 22 -16.35 25.76 36.25
CA ALA A 22 -15.81 24.42 36.09
C ALA A 22 -14.88 24.36 34.89
N SER A 23 -13.69 23.78 35.09
CA SER A 23 -12.71 23.53 34.03
C SER A 23 -12.22 22.08 34.12
N ALA A 24 -11.88 21.52 32.96
CA ALA A 24 -11.22 20.23 32.83
C ALA A 24 -10.15 20.33 31.74
N ASP A 25 -9.08 19.56 31.90
CA ASP A 25 -8.00 19.50 30.93
C ASP A 25 -8.37 18.54 29.79
N VAL A 26 -7.92 18.88 28.58
CA VAL A 26 -7.98 17.99 27.42
C VAL A 26 -6.57 17.50 27.15
N GLU A 27 -6.37 16.19 27.22
CA GLU A 27 -5.12 15.58 26.80
C GLU A 27 -5.00 15.62 25.27
N VAL A 28 -3.89 16.17 24.79
CA VAL A 28 -3.57 16.25 23.36
C VAL A 28 -2.32 15.41 23.12
N TYR A 29 -2.44 14.41 22.25
CA TYR A 29 -1.34 13.56 21.83
C TYR A 29 -1.23 13.51 20.31
N ALA A 30 -0.02 13.28 19.82
CA ALA A 30 0.27 13.06 18.42
C ALA A 30 1.40 12.03 18.29
N GLU A 31 1.28 11.15 17.31
CA GLU A 31 2.36 10.27 16.88
C GLU A 31 2.96 10.83 15.58
N VAL A 32 4.29 10.90 15.51
CA VAL A 32 5.00 11.43 14.34
C VAL A 32 5.71 10.28 13.64
N LEU A 33 5.31 10.01 12.41
CA LEU A 33 5.91 8.98 11.57
C LEU A 33 7.14 9.53 10.82
N GLY A 34 8.13 8.66 10.62
CA GLY A 34 9.29 8.92 9.78
C GLY A 34 8.94 8.86 8.29
N PRO A 35 9.86 9.26 7.39
CA PRO A 35 9.62 9.22 5.96
C PRO A 35 9.46 7.78 5.44
N LEU A 36 8.77 7.64 4.31
CA LEU A 36 8.76 6.41 3.51
C LEU A 36 9.85 6.47 2.44
N GLU A 37 10.62 5.40 2.31
CA GLU A 37 11.61 5.22 1.25
C GLU A 37 11.25 4.01 0.40
N ILE A 38 11.47 4.09 -0.92
CA ILE A 38 11.22 3.00 -1.86
C ILE A 38 12.46 2.77 -2.71
N GLU A 39 12.97 1.54 -2.69
CA GLU A 39 14.03 1.07 -3.58
C GLU A 39 13.52 -0.07 -4.47
N THR A 40 13.95 -0.11 -5.72
CA THR A 40 13.52 -1.16 -6.66
C THR A 40 14.67 -1.76 -7.43
N THR A 41 14.59 -3.06 -7.73
CA THR A 41 15.48 -3.72 -8.70
C THR A 41 14.70 -4.17 -9.94
N PRO A 42 15.32 -4.16 -11.14
CA PRO A 42 14.64 -4.46 -12.37
C PRO A 42 14.35 -5.96 -12.55
N VAL A 43 13.21 -6.27 -13.16
CA VAL A 43 12.92 -7.61 -13.69
C VAL A 43 13.67 -7.79 -15.02
N ASN A 44 14.38 -8.91 -15.18
CA ASN A 44 15.14 -9.21 -16.39
C ASN A 44 14.74 -10.57 -16.99
N PHE A 45 14.23 -10.57 -18.22
CA PHE A 45 13.87 -11.79 -18.95
C PHE A 45 15.01 -12.35 -19.82
N GLY A 46 16.14 -11.64 -19.91
CA GLY A 46 17.27 -12.04 -20.75
C GLY A 46 16.92 -12.01 -22.24
N VAL A 47 17.43 -13.00 -22.97
CA VAL A 47 17.10 -13.19 -24.39
C VAL A 47 15.83 -14.04 -24.50
N VAL A 48 14.84 -13.52 -25.22
CA VAL A 48 13.55 -14.19 -25.45
C VAL A 48 13.32 -14.33 -26.94
N ALA A 49 12.83 -15.51 -27.35
CA ALA A 49 12.52 -15.77 -28.75
C ALA A 49 11.24 -15.04 -29.18
N LYS A 50 11.20 -14.62 -30.43
CA LYS A 50 9.99 -14.09 -31.05
C LYS A 50 8.88 -15.17 -31.05
N ASN A 51 7.63 -14.75 -30.93
CA ASN A 51 6.44 -15.61 -30.88
C ASN A 51 6.49 -16.64 -29.74
N SER A 52 7.06 -16.25 -28.59
CA SER A 52 7.16 -17.11 -27.42
C SER A 52 6.71 -16.38 -26.16
N ASN A 53 6.26 -17.17 -25.19
CA ASN A 53 6.07 -16.70 -23.83
C ASN A 53 7.23 -17.17 -22.96
N ARG A 54 7.69 -16.30 -22.07
CA ARG A 54 8.62 -16.65 -21.00
C ARG A 54 7.92 -16.46 -19.66
N ASN A 55 7.56 -17.56 -19.03
CA ASN A 55 6.75 -17.57 -17.81
C ASN A 55 7.56 -17.28 -16.53
N THR A 56 8.89 -17.25 -16.63
CA THR A 56 9.79 -16.92 -15.52
C THR A 56 10.93 -16.01 -15.98
N PRO A 57 11.19 -14.90 -15.28
CA PRO A 57 12.32 -14.06 -15.60
C PRO A 57 13.64 -14.79 -15.32
N GLN A 58 14.72 -14.34 -15.97
CA GLN A 58 16.08 -14.77 -15.62
C GLN A 58 16.51 -14.17 -14.28
N THR A 59 16.03 -12.98 -13.94
CA THR A 59 16.21 -12.33 -12.64
C THR A 59 14.92 -11.63 -12.26
N GLU A 60 14.38 -11.97 -11.09
CA GLU A 60 13.20 -11.31 -10.52
C GLU A 60 13.55 -9.91 -10.05
N GLY A 61 12.55 -9.02 -10.10
CA GLY A 61 12.66 -7.68 -9.55
C GLY A 61 12.27 -7.66 -8.08
N THR A 62 12.59 -6.57 -7.41
CA THR A 62 12.20 -6.34 -6.01
C THR A 62 11.68 -4.93 -5.83
N ILE A 63 10.81 -4.77 -4.84
CA ILE A 63 10.38 -3.49 -4.30
C ILE A 63 10.63 -3.57 -2.80
N ASN A 64 11.51 -2.72 -2.27
CA ASN A 64 11.79 -2.62 -0.85
C ASN A 64 11.27 -1.28 -0.35
N ILE A 65 10.43 -1.30 0.69
CA ILE A 65 9.87 -0.12 1.34
C ILE A 65 10.42 -0.04 2.76
N ARG A 66 10.92 1.12 3.15
CA ARG A 66 11.29 1.44 4.52
C ARG A 66 10.38 2.50 5.11
N GLY A 67 10.02 2.35 6.38
CA GLY A 67 9.21 3.33 7.10
C GLY A 67 9.10 3.03 8.60
N THR A 68 8.18 3.72 9.28
CA THR A 68 7.98 3.56 10.73
C THR A 68 7.38 2.19 11.07
N GLU A 69 8.04 1.45 11.96
CA GLU A 69 7.60 0.14 12.46
C GLU A 69 6.17 0.21 13.03
N GLY A 70 5.34 -0.76 12.69
CA GLY A 70 3.96 -0.84 13.16
C GLY A 70 2.98 0.08 12.43
N ALA A 71 3.45 1.02 11.61
CA ALA A 71 2.57 1.87 10.83
C ALA A 71 1.88 1.08 9.69
N ASN A 72 0.64 1.45 9.38
CA ASN A 72 -0.08 0.95 8.21
C ASN A 72 0.29 1.77 6.98
N ILE A 73 0.54 1.08 5.86
CA ILE A 73 0.75 1.69 4.55
C ILE A 73 -0.18 1.10 3.51
N THR A 74 -0.61 1.92 2.56
CA THR A 74 -1.24 1.48 1.31
C THR A 74 -0.23 1.52 0.15
N VAL A 75 -0.14 0.42 -0.58
CA VAL A 75 0.68 0.28 -1.79
C VAL A 75 -0.21 0.23 -3.04
N SER A 76 0.13 1.02 -4.05
CA SER A 76 -0.60 1.10 -5.33
C SER A 76 0.34 1.00 -6.52
N PHE A 77 -0.18 0.47 -7.63
CA PHE A 77 0.58 0.19 -8.84
C PHE A 77 -0.04 0.89 -10.03
N THR A 78 0.75 1.63 -10.82
CA THR A 78 0.28 2.33 -12.02
C THR A 78 1.12 1.91 -13.22
N SER A 79 0.50 1.58 -14.34
CA SER A 79 1.19 1.38 -15.62
C SER A 79 0.36 1.94 -16.76
N SER A 80 1.02 2.63 -17.69
CA SER A 80 0.36 3.30 -18.82
C SER A 80 -0.79 4.22 -18.38
N ASP A 81 -0.53 5.04 -17.35
CA ASP A 81 -1.48 5.97 -16.73
C ASP A 81 -2.76 5.35 -16.15
N ARG A 82 -2.75 4.02 -15.95
CA ARG A 82 -3.84 3.27 -15.34
C ARG A 82 -3.41 2.66 -14.02
N GLU A 83 -4.25 2.75 -13.01
CA GLU A 83 -4.09 2.05 -11.74
C GLU A 83 -4.45 0.56 -11.87
N TRP A 84 -3.63 -0.29 -11.26
CA TRP A 84 -3.77 -1.75 -11.26
C TRP A 84 -3.95 -2.27 -9.84
N ASP A 85 -4.98 -3.09 -9.67
CA ASP A 85 -5.20 -3.83 -8.43
C ASP A 85 -4.43 -5.16 -8.47
N ALA A 86 -3.19 -5.13 -7.97
CA ALA A 86 -2.31 -6.29 -7.92
C ALA A 86 -2.82 -7.43 -7.03
N THR A 87 -3.85 -7.19 -6.19
CA THR A 87 -4.50 -8.24 -5.41
C THR A 87 -5.44 -9.12 -6.24
N LYS A 88 -5.94 -8.57 -7.35
CA LYS A 88 -6.89 -9.23 -8.26
C LYS A 88 -6.21 -9.82 -9.50
N GLY A 89 -5.07 -9.28 -9.91
CA GLY A 89 -4.44 -9.64 -11.17
C GLY A 89 -3.00 -9.15 -11.30
N ALA A 90 -2.37 -9.51 -12.43
CA ALA A 90 -1.05 -9.03 -12.75
C ALA A 90 -1.13 -7.57 -13.22
N VAL A 91 -0.10 -6.78 -12.92
CA VAL A 91 0.06 -5.43 -13.47
C VAL A 91 0.54 -5.59 -14.91
N LEU A 92 -0.23 -5.13 -15.89
CA LEU A 92 0.21 -5.15 -17.29
C LEU A 92 1.22 -4.03 -17.53
N VAL A 93 2.40 -4.41 -18.00
CA VAL A 93 3.48 -3.52 -18.41
C VAL A 93 3.69 -3.68 -19.90
N ILE A 94 3.65 -2.57 -20.64
CA ILE A 94 3.91 -2.54 -22.07
C ILE A 94 5.39 -2.17 -22.26
N LEU A 95 6.12 -2.97 -23.04
CA LEU A 95 7.53 -2.71 -23.34
C LEU A 95 7.69 -2.28 -24.80
N ALA A 96 8.55 -1.30 -25.02
CA ALA A 96 8.90 -0.77 -26.34
C ALA A 96 10.42 -0.66 -26.51
N GLN A 97 10.93 -0.60 -27.75
CA GLN A 97 12.38 -0.65 -27.99
C GLN A 97 13.17 0.49 -27.33
N ASN A 98 12.56 1.67 -27.24
CA ASN A 98 13.16 2.85 -26.63
C ASN A 98 12.59 3.15 -25.22
N GLY A 99 11.71 2.30 -24.70
CA GLY A 99 10.98 2.55 -23.45
C GLY A 99 9.79 3.51 -23.58
N GLU A 100 9.61 4.16 -24.73
CA GLU A 100 8.44 4.97 -25.06
C GLU A 100 7.45 4.13 -25.85
N VAL A 101 6.25 3.97 -25.28
CA VAL A 101 5.16 3.20 -25.88
C VAL A 101 4.41 4.09 -26.86
N ASP A 102 4.34 3.67 -28.12
CA ASP A 102 3.43 4.25 -29.11
C ASP A 102 2.06 3.57 -28.98
N PHE A 103 1.14 4.21 -28.28
CA PHE A 103 -0.22 3.71 -28.09
C PHE A 103 -1.04 3.69 -29.39
N GLY A 104 -0.57 4.32 -30.47
CA GLY A 104 -1.18 4.24 -31.80
C GLY A 104 -0.84 2.95 -32.56
N ASP A 105 0.24 2.25 -32.20
CA ASP A 105 0.68 1.01 -32.85
C ASP A 105 1.31 0.03 -31.84
N LEU A 106 0.44 -0.72 -31.16
CA LEU A 106 0.85 -1.74 -30.19
C LEU A 106 1.39 -3.04 -30.83
N SER A 107 1.40 -3.16 -32.17
CA SER A 107 1.95 -4.35 -32.84
C SER A 107 3.47 -4.49 -32.64
N LYS A 108 4.11 -3.41 -32.22
CA LYS A 108 5.54 -3.30 -31.92
C LYS A 108 5.87 -3.47 -30.44
N SER A 109 4.90 -3.81 -29.59
CA SER A 109 5.10 -3.89 -28.15
C SER A 109 5.14 -5.33 -27.64
N LEU A 110 5.92 -5.54 -26.57
CA LEU A 110 5.82 -6.76 -25.76
C LEU A 110 4.90 -6.49 -24.58
N TYR A 111 4.30 -7.55 -24.04
CA TYR A 111 3.44 -7.46 -22.86
C TYR A 111 4.03 -8.27 -21.72
N TYR A 112 4.26 -7.61 -20.59
CA TYR A 112 4.68 -8.26 -19.36
C TYR A 112 3.55 -8.19 -18.34
N TYR A 113 3.13 -9.36 -17.85
CA TYR A 113 2.15 -9.50 -16.78
C TYR A 113 2.91 -9.68 -15.48
N ALA A 114 3.09 -8.58 -14.74
CA ALA A 114 3.86 -8.54 -13.51
C ALA A 114 3.03 -9.04 -12.32
N ASP A 115 3.44 -10.15 -11.73
CA ASP A 115 2.88 -10.66 -10.49
C ASP A 115 3.69 -10.13 -9.31
N ILE A 116 2.98 -9.54 -8.34
CA ILE A 116 3.56 -8.99 -7.12
C ILE A 116 3.40 -10.00 -5.99
N PHE A 117 4.50 -10.33 -5.33
CA PHE A 117 4.54 -11.29 -4.23
C PHE A 117 4.98 -10.63 -2.94
N TYR A 118 4.26 -10.92 -1.86
CA TYR A 118 4.57 -10.54 -0.49
C TYR A 118 4.52 -11.79 0.38
N ASN A 119 5.53 -12.00 1.24
CA ASN A 119 5.66 -13.21 2.06
C ASN A 119 5.52 -14.53 1.26
N ASN A 120 6.18 -14.61 0.10
CA ASN A 120 6.16 -15.76 -0.82
C ASN A 120 4.77 -16.14 -1.38
N THR A 121 3.79 -15.25 -1.27
CA THR A 121 2.46 -15.43 -1.85
C THR A 121 2.11 -14.24 -2.72
N ARG A 122 1.28 -14.45 -3.74
CA ARG A 122 0.76 -13.33 -4.54
C ARG A 122 0.04 -12.35 -3.63
N LEU A 123 0.30 -11.05 -3.80
CA LEU A 123 -0.25 -9.98 -2.99
C LEU A 123 -1.76 -10.16 -2.78
N LYS A 124 -2.20 -10.10 -1.52
CA LYS A 124 -3.61 -10.29 -1.13
C LYS A 124 -4.27 -9.04 -0.58
N SER A 125 -3.47 -8.09 -0.11
CA SER A 125 -3.92 -6.81 0.44
C SER A 125 -2.96 -5.72 -0.03
N ASN A 126 -3.52 -4.56 -0.36
CA ASN A 126 -2.75 -3.35 -0.63
C ASN A 126 -2.42 -2.58 0.66
N SER A 127 -3.13 -2.84 1.77
CA SER A 127 -2.81 -2.30 3.10
C SER A 127 -1.93 -3.30 3.85
N ILE A 128 -0.78 -2.82 4.32
CA ILE A 128 0.30 -3.63 4.91
C ILE A 128 0.82 -2.90 6.16
N ILE A 129 1.02 -3.67 7.23
CA ILE A 129 1.70 -3.19 8.43
C ILE A 129 3.20 -3.29 8.20
N ILE A 130 3.93 -2.19 8.43
CA ILE A 130 5.40 -2.21 8.41
C ILE A 130 5.87 -3.08 9.58
N PRO A 131 6.63 -4.17 9.33
CA PRO A 131 7.12 -5.07 10.37
C PRO A 131 8.13 -4.38 11.31
N GLN A 132 8.47 -5.06 12.41
CA GLN A 132 9.36 -4.56 13.47
C GLN A 132 10.83 -4.37 13.03
N ASN A 133 11.20 -4.78 11.82
CA ASN A 133 12.50 -4.46 11.23
C ASN A 133 12.43 -3.23 10.31
N GLY A 134 11.28 -2.56 10.21
CA GLY A 134 11.09 -1.34 9.42
C GLY A 134 11.01 -1.56 7.91
N GLU A 135 11.03 -2.80 7.42
CA GLU A 135 11.17 -3.12 5.98
C GLU A 135 10.06 -4.02 5.44
N VAL A 136 9.43 -3.60 4.35
CA VAL A 136 8.47 -4.41 3.57
C VAL A 136 9.11 -4.76 2.23
N ASN A 137 9.27 -6.05 1.96
CA ASN A 137 9.88 -6.56 0.75
C ASN A 137 8.87 -7.27 -0.14
N PHE A 138 8.80 -6.85 -1.41
CA PHE A 138 8.07 -7.55 -2.46
C PHE A 138 9.02 -8.13 -3.49
N ASN A 139 8.65 -9.29 -4.01
CA ASN A 139 9.24 -9.85 -5.21
C ASN A 139 8.31 -9.58 -6.40
N VAL A 140 8.91 -9.27 -7.55
CA VAL A 140 8.21 -9.00 -8.81
C VAL A 140 8.66 -10.03 -9.83
N SER A 141 7.72 -10.87 -10.27
CA SER A 141 7.95 -11.95 -11.24
C SER A 141 6.83 -11.97 -12.28
N GLY A 142 6.65 -13.07 -13.01
CA GLY A 142 5.52 -13.25 -13.93
C GLY A 142 5.94 -13.53 -15.37
N THR A 143 5.02 -13.26 -16.31
CA THR A 143 5.12 -13.77 -17.68
C THR A 143 5.32 -12.65 -18.70
N LEU A 144 6.32 -12.79 -19.56
CA LEU A 144 6.51 -11.95 -20.75
C LEU A 144 5.95 -12.68 -21.99
N ASP A 145 5.05 -12.03 -22.71
CA ASP A 145 4.61 -12.41 -24.05
C ASP A 145 5.41 -11.60 -25.07
N ALA A 146 6.23 -12.32 -25.85
CA ALA A 146 7.10 -11.69 -26.83
C ALA A 146 6.42 -11.38 -28.17
N GLY A 147 5.26 -11.98 -28.46
CA GLY A 147 4.51 -11.76 -29.69
C GLY A 147 5.33 -11.78 -30.99
N ASN A 148 4.78 -11.19 -32.05
CA ASN A 148 5.40 -11.15 -33.37
C ASN A 148 6.20 -9.85 -33.60
N VAL A 149 7.01 -9.41 -32.63
CA VAL A 149 7.76 -8.15 -32.72
C VAL A 149 9.07 -8.24 -33.50
N ILE A 150 9.66 -7.10 -33.87
CA ILE A 150 11.00 -7.05 -34.50
C ILE A 150 12.11 -7.34 -33.45
N PRO A 151 13.19 -8.06 -33.81
CA PRO A 151 14.30 -8.28 -32.89
C PRO A 151 14.90 -6.96 -32.39
N GLY A 152 15.18 -6.88 -31.08
CA GLY A 152 15.78 -5.70 -30.46
C GLY A 152 15.72 -5.74 -28.94
N LYS A 153 16.19 -4.68 -28.29
CA LYS A 153 16.08 -4.50 -26.84
C LYS A 153 14.79 -3.76 -26.55
N TYR A 154 14.05 -4.21 -25.54
CA TYR A 154 12.79 -3.61 -25.15
C TYR A 154 12.81 -3.26 -23.66
N LYS A 155 12.16 -2.15 -23.31
CA LYS A 155 12.06 -1.66 -21.94
C LYS A 155 10.63 -1.20 -21.67
N GLY A 156 10.22 -1.34 -20.43
CA GLY A 156 8.93 -0.88 -19.92
C GLY A 156 9.05 -0.63 -18.43
N LYS A 157 8.08 0.09 -17.87
CA LYS A 157 8.04 0.39 -16.43
C LYS A 157 6.59 0.45 -15.94
N PHE A 158 6.42 0.16 -14.67
CA PHE A 158 5.26 0.55 -13.89
C PHE A 158 5.76 1.31 -12.66
N THR A 159 4.89 2.10 -12.07
CA THR A 159 5.17 2.91 -10.90
C THR A 159 4.54 2.27 -9.68
N VAL A 160 5.30 2.21 -8.59
CA VAL A 160 4.82 1.86 -7.26
C VAL A 160 4.69 3.14 -6.45
N LYS A 161 3.56 3.33 -5.79
CA LYS A 161 3.34 4.44 -4.85
C LYS A 161 2.94 3.87 -3.49
N VAL A 162 3.51 4.45 -2.45
CA VAL A 162 3.28 4.06 -1.05
C VAL A 162 2.90 5.30 -0.27
N GLN A 163 1.93 5.17 0.64
CA GLN A 163 1.51 6.22 1.56
C GLN A 163 1.14 5.59 2.90
N TYR A 164 1.32 6.34 4.00
CA TYR A 164 0.72 5.96 5.28
C TYR A 164 -0.80 6.06 5.18
N ASP A 165 -1.48 5.14 5.86
CA ASP A 165 -2.94 5.12 6.00
C ASP A 165 -3.44 6.16 7.02
#